data_AF-A0A1H7K9T0-F1
#
_entry.id   AF-A0A1H7K9T0-F1
#
_cell.length_a   1.000
_cell.length_b   1.000
_cell.length_c   1.000
_cell.angle_alpha   90.00
_cell.angle_beta   90.00
_cell.angle_gamma   90.00
#
_symmetry.space_group_name_H-M   'P 1'
#
loop_
_entity.id
_entity.type
_entity.pdbx_description
1 polymer ?
#
loop_
_entity_poly.entity_id
_entity_poly.type
_entity_poly.pdbx_seq_one_letter_code
_entity_poly.pdbx_strand_id
1 'polypeptide(L)' 'MDIPLLIIGALLAATLTAFVLGILPYPIGWIILTMAFIGRLMFIKAR' A
#
# COMPACT_ATOMS: atom_id res chain seq x y z
N MET A 1 10.76 -9.20 10.69
CA MET A 1 10.03 -8.13 9.99
C MET A 1 9.72 -8.60 8.59
N ASP A 2 8.45 -8.56 8.16
CA ASP A 2 8.08 -8.98 6.81
C ASP A 2 8.44 -7.88 5.80
N ILE A 3 9.53 -8.08 5.06
CA ILE A 3 10.05 -7.10 4.10
C ILE A 3 9.00 -6.74 3.03
N PRO A 4 8.24 -7.70 2.43
CA PRO A 4 7.19 -7.36 1.48
C PRO A 4 6.12 -6.43 2.07
N LEU A 5 5.64 -6.71 3.29
CA LEU A 5 4.64 -5.86 3.95
C LEU A 5 5.16 -4.43 4.18
N LEU A 6 6.44 -4.28 4.54
CA LEU A 6 7.07 -2.97 4.71
C LEU A 6 7.18 -2.19 3.40
N ILE A 7 7.57 -2.86 2.32
CA ILE A 7 7.66 -2.24 0.99
C ILE A 7 6.26 -1.76 0.55
N ILE A 8 5.24 -2.61 0.67
CA ILE A 8 3.87 -2.25 0.29
C ILE A 8 3.35 -1.10 1.15
N GLY A 9 3.62 -1.12 2.46
CA GLY A 9 3.24 -0.03 3.37
C GLY A 9 3.90 1.31 3.01
N ALA A 10 5.20 1.30 2.69
CA ALA A 10 5.93 2.50 2.27
C ALA A 10 5.40 3.05 0.94
N LEU A 11 5.14 2.16 -0.04
CA LEU A 11 4.55 2.55 -1.32
C LEU A 11 3.14 3.12 -1.14
N LEU A 12 2.33 2.53 -0.26
CA LEU A 12 0.98 3.01 0.04
C LEU A 12 1.03 4.42 0.65
N ALA A 13 1.90 4.65 1.63
CA ALA A 13 2.09 5.96 2.27
C ALA A 13 2.59 7.03 1.27
N ALA A 14 3.56 6.67 0.43
CA ALA A 14 4.07 7.57 -0.61
C ALA A 14 2.98 7.93 -1.63
N THR A 15 2.17 6.94 -2.05
CA THR A 15 1.09 7.15 -3.02
C THR A 15 -0.05 7.99 -2.43
N LEU A 16 -0.39 7.79 -1.15
CA LEU A 16 -1.33 8.65 -0.41
C LEU A 16 -0.84 10.10 -0.37
N THR A 17 0.42 10.28 0.00
CA THR A 17 1.04 11.61 0.07
C THR A 17 1.04 12.30 -1.30
N ALA A 18 1.44 11.60 -2.35
CA ALA A 18 1.49 12.15 -3.71
C ALA A 18 0.11 12.56 -4.25
N PHE A 19 -0.95 11.80 -3.93
CA PHE A 19 -2.31 12.17 -4.31
C PHE A 19 -2.82 13.38 -3.51
N VAL A 20 -2.58 13.43 -2.19
CA VAL A 20 -2.96 14.58 -1.35
C VAL A 20 -2.25 15.87 -1.81
N LEU A 21 -1.01 15.75 -2.30
CA LEU A 21 -0.25 16.85 -2.89
C LEU A 21 -0.67 17.20 -4.33
N GLY A 22 -1.63 16.49 -4.93
CA GLY A 22 -2.10 16.73 -6.30
C GLY A 22 -1.10 16.30 -7.38
N ILE A 23 -0.04 15.57 -7.03
CA ILE A 23 0.97 15.06 -7.98
C ILE A 23 0.37 13.93 -8.84
N LEU A 24 -0.50 13.12 -8.24
CA LEU A 24 -1.20 12.02 -8.90
C LEU A 24 -2.71 12.33 -8.98
N PRO A 25 -3.31 12.41 -10.17
CA PRO A 25 -4.70 12.84 -10.34
C PRO A 25 -5.73 11.73 -10.06
N TYR A 26 -5.34 10.45 -10.09
CA TYR A 26 -6.29 9.33 -9.98
C TYR A 26 -5.85 8.29 -8.94
N PRO A 27 -6.71 7.89 -7.98
CA PRO A 27 -6.31 7.11 -6.80
C PRO A 27 -6.30 5.59 -7.04
N ILE A 28 -6.03 5.09 -8.25
CA ILE A 28 -5.92 3.64 -8.52
C ILE A 28 -4.87 2.99 -7.61
N GLY A 29 -3.73 3.65 -7.45
CA GLY A 29 -2.62 3.14 -6.65
C GLY A 29 -3.04 2.85 -5.21
N TRP A 30 -3.99 3.60 -4.67
CA TRP A 30 -4.50 3.36 -3.32
C TRP A 30 -5.27 2.06 -3.23
N ILE A 31 -6.17 1.80 -4.18
CA ILE A 31 -7.00 0.59 -4.19
C ILE A 31 -6.09 -0.65 -4.29
N ILE A 32 -5.18 -0.64 -5.26
CA ILE A 32 -4.27 -1.78 -5.50
C ILE A 32 -3.35 -2.01 -4.30
N LEU A 33 -2.69 -0.96 -3.80
CA LEU A 33 -1.74 -1.09 -2.69
C LEU A 33 -2.45 -1.45 -1.38
N THR A 34 -3.66 -0.96 -1.15
CA THR A 34 -4.46 -1.33 0.03
C THR A 34 -4.86 -2.80 -0.03
N MET A 35 -5.35 -3.29 -1.17
CA MET A 35 -5.67 -4.71 -1.35
C MET A 35 -4.43 -5.59 -1.18
N ALA A 36 -3.29 -5.21 -1.76
CA ALA A 36 -2.03 -5.93 -1.61
C ALA A 36 -1.55 -5.96 -0.16
N PHE A 37 -1.65 -4.84 0.57
CA PHE A 37 -1.25 -4.73 1.97
C PHE A 37 -2.11 -5.62 2.86
N ILE A 38 -3.44 -5.53 2.72
CA ILE A 38 -4.39 -6.36 3.48
C ILE A 38 -4.19 -7.84 3.15
N GLY A 39 -4.06 -8.19 1.86
CA GLY A 39 -3.80 -9.55 1.42
C GLY A 39 -2.52 -10.13 2.05
N ARG A 40 -1.43 -9.35 2.05
CA ARG A 40 -0.17 -9.76 2.68
C ARG A 40 -0.31 -9.88 4.19
N LEU A 41 -1.01 -8.97 4.84
CA LEU A 41 -1.24 -9.00 6.28
C LEU A 41 -2.07 -10.23 6.71
N MET A 42 -3.11 -10.57 5.94
CA MET A 42 -3.89 -11.80 6.16
C MET A 42 -3.04 -13.05 5.95
N PHE A 43 -2.20 -13.10 4.90
CA PHE A 43 -1.30 -14.22 4.64
C PHE A 43 -0.32 -14.46 5.79
N ILE A 44 0.28 -13.39 6.34
CA ILE A 44 1.20 -13.50 7.48
C ILE A 44 0.46 -14.00 8.73
N LYS A 45 -0.77 -13.51 8.97
CA LYS A 45 -1.58 -13.95 10.13
C LYS A 45 -2.08 -15.40 10.00
N ALA A 46 -2.28 -15.88 8.78
CA ALA A 46 -2.75 -17.24 8.51
C ALA A 46 -1.63 -18.29 8.54
N ARG A 47 -0.37 -17.86 8.58
CA ARG A 47 0.82 -18.71 8.65
C ARG A 47 1.30 -18.84 10.09
#